data_AF-A0A644SQG1-F1
#
_entry.id   AF-A0A644SQG1-F1
#
_cell.length_a   1.000
_cell.length_b   1.000
_cell.length_c   1.000
_cell.angle_alpha   90.00
_cell.angle_beta   90.00
_cell.angle_gamma   90.00
#
_symmetry.space_group_name_H-M   'P 1'
#
loop_
_entity.id
_entity.type
_entity.pdbx_description
1 polymer ?
#
loop_
_entity_poly.entity_id
_entity_poly.type
_entity_poly.pdbx_seq_one_letter_code
_entity_poly.pdbx_strand_id
1 'polypeptide(L)'
;MIIIKEFKFSANLEFVENFLKEKNLTYFADYDQLTLSCENKDKDNILKWIKNLNLDENDVEINEELIKDYEEWDKNMYNPYYFTGGKVPFFYYYKKNFPFIIFTIFIIPFIYLIYMIIDGGWEVDFSLENIFFIIFYLFVAISIIIQYFKYYKSKKKT
;
A
#
# COMPACT_ATOMS: atom_id res chain seq x y z
N MET A 1 22.96 6.74 -34.07
CA MET A 1 22.73 6.45 -32.64
C MET A 1 22.63 4.95 -32.46
N ILE A 2 22.98 4.44 -31.29
CA ILE A 2 22.88 3.01 -30.95
C ILE A 2 21.85 2.82 -29.84
N ILE A 3 21.05 1.75 -29.90
CA ILE A 3 20.15 1.37 -28.81
C ILE A 3 21.01 0.91 -27.64
N ILE A 4 20.73 1.44 -26.45
CA ILE A 4 21.48 1.15 -25.23
C ILE A 4 20.65 0.42 -24.17
N LYS A 5 19.34 0.65 -24.15
CA LYS A 5 18.44 -0.02 -23.21
C LYS A 5 17.02 -0.05 -23.75
N GLU A 6 16.33 -1.15 -23.46
CA GLU A 6 14.89 -1.33 -23.62
C GLU A 6 14.24 -1.31 -22.23
N PHE A 7 13.09 -0.66 -22.13
CA PHE A 7 12.32 -0.48 -20.90
C PHE A 7 11.02 -1.26 -21.00
N LYS A 8 10.57 -1.85 -19.89
CA LYS A 8 9.29 -2.55 -19.86
C LYS A 8 8.13 -1.58 -19.68
N PHE A 9 8.36 -0.49 -18.95
CA PHE A 9 7.35 0.51 -18.63
C PHE A 9 7.70 1.87 -19.24
N SER A 10 6.74 2.49 -19.93
CA SER A 10 6.89 3.83 -20.52
C SER A 10 7.24 4.90 -19.48
N ALA A 11 6.71 4.79 -18.27
CA ALA A 11 7.01 5.69 -17.16
C ALA A 11 8.50 5.68 -16.78
N ASN A 12 9.16 4.51 -16.84
CA ASN A 12 10.59 4.40 -16.56
C ASN A 12 11.43 5.04 -17.68
N LEU A 13 11.01 4.88 -18.94
CA LEU A 13 11.64 5.57 -20.06
C LEU A 13 11.51 7.09 -19.94
N GLU A 14 10.32 7.59 -19.61
CA GLU A 14 10.07 9.03 -19.41
C GLU A 14 10.90 9.59 -18.24
N PHE A 15 11.00 8.86 -17.14
CA PHE A 15 11.83 9.24 -16.01
C PHE A 15 13.31 9.35 -16.39
N VAL A 16 13.84 8.36 -17.12
CA VAL A 16 15.22 8.40 -17.62
C VAL A 16 15.42 9.52 -18.63
N GLU A 17 14.43 9.76 -19.50
CA GLU A 17 14.48 10.86 -20.46
C GLU A 17 14.64 12.21 -19.74
N ASN A 18 13.80 12.48 -18.75
CA ASN A 18 13.86 13.71 -17.97
C ASN A 18 15.20 13.85 -17.21
N PHE A 19 15.72 12.76 -16.66
CA PHE A 19 17.04 12.74 -16.03
C PHE A 19 18.17 13.08 -17.03
N LEU A 20 18.09 12.59 -18.27
CA LEU A 20 19.11 12.83 -19.29
C LEU A 20 19.01 14.24 -19.90
N LYS A 21 17.80 14.84 -19.97
CA LYS A 21 17.61 16.25 -20.35
C LYS A 21 18.46 17.18 -19.48
N GLU A 22 18.45 16.95 -18.17
CA GLU A 22 19.22 17.77 -17.21
C GLU A 22 20.75 17.68 -17.41
N LYS A 23 21.23 16.64 -18.12
CA LYS A 23 22.66 16.40 -18.38
C LYS A 23 23.14 16.92 -19.74
N ASN A 24 22.27 17.57 -20.53
CA ASN A 24 22.57 18.08 -21.87
C ASN A 24 23.23 17.04 -22.80
N LEU A 25 22.77 15.79 -22.76
CA LEU A 25 23.28 14.73 -23.63
C LEU A 25 22.40 14.52 -24.86
N THR A 26 23.05 14.10 -25.95
CA THR A 26 22.35 13.70 -27.18
C THR A 26 21.83 12.27 -27.03
N TYR A 27 20.51 12.13 -26.85
CA TYR A 27 19.82 10.85 -26.78
C TYR A 27 18.55 10.87 -27.64
N PHE A 28 17.97 9.71 -27.90
CA PHE A 28 16.68 9.53 -28.56
C PHE A 28 15.86 8.48 -27.79
N ALA A 29 14.66 8.85 -27.36
CA ALA A 29 13.72 7.96 -26.70
C ALA A 29 12.60 7.59 -27.69
N ASP A 30 12.48 6.30 -27.99
CA ASP A 30 11.42 5.74 -28.82
C ASP A 30 10.34 5.18 -27.89
N TYR A 31 9.19 5.86 -27.84
CA TYR A 31 8.06 5.46 -26.99
C TYR A 31 7.22 4.33 -27.58
N ASP A 32 7.31 4.07 -28.90
CA ASP A 32 6.60 2.97 -29.54
C ASP A 32 7.30 1.64 -29.26
N GLN A 33 8.64 1.65 -29.26
CA GLN A 33 9.48 0.48 -28.97
C GLN A 33 9.99 0.43 -27.52
N LEU A 34 9.71 1.47 -26.71
CA LEU A 34 10.24 1.65 -25.35
C LEU A 34 11.77 1.54 -25.27
N THR A 35 12.47 2.10 -26.25
CA THR A 35 13.94 2.05 -26.32
C THR A 35 14.58 3.41 -26.12
N LEU A 36 15.77 3.40 -25.51
CA LEU A 36 16.65 4.55 -25.42
C LEU A 36 17.88 4.33 -26.27
N SER A 37 18.20 5.31 -27.11
CA SER A 37 19.36 5.34 -27.98
C SER A 37 20.25 6.55 -27.68
N CYS A 38 21.57 6.40 -27.82
CA CYS A 38 22.51 7.51 -27.64
C CYS A 38 23.68 7.45 -28.63
N GLU A 39 24.58 8.43 -28.56
CA GLU A 39 25.87 8.36 -29.23
C GLU A 39 26.82 7.38 -28.54
N ASN A 40 27.70 6.72 -29.31
CA ASN A 40 28.60 5.68 -28.78
C ASN A 40 29.55 6.22 -27.71
N LYS A 41 29.91 7.52 -27.79
CA LYS A 41 30.79 8.20 -26.82
C LYS A 41 30.18 8.29 -25.40
N ASP A 42 28.85 8.34 -25.31
CA ASP A 42 28.13 8.58 -24.04
C ASP A 42 27.51 7.30 -23.46
N LYS A 43 27.59 6.18 -24.20
CA LYS A 43 26.97 4.90 -23.86
C LYS A 43 27.28 4.44 -22.43
N ASP A 44 28.56 4.35 -22.09
CA ASP A 44 29.00 3.76 -20.82
C ASP A 44 28.57 4.62 -19.62
N ASN A 45 28.59 5.95 -19.79
CA ASN A 45 28.15 6.89 -18.76
C ASN A 45 26.64 6.78 -18.51
N ILE A 46 25.85 6.75 -19.58
CA ILE A 46 24.39 6.65 -19.49
C ILE A 46 23.97 5.32 -18.86
N LEU A 47 24.56 4.21 -19.30
CA LEU A 47 24.27 2.89 -18.72
C LEU A 47 24.59 2.84 -17.22
N LYS A 48 25.72 3.44 -16.81
CA LYS A 48 26.09 3.54 -15.40
C LYS A 48 25.06 4.36 -14.60
N TRP A 49 24.58 5.48 -15.13
CA TRP A 49 23.57 6.28 -14.47
C TRP A 49 22.23 5.55 -14.36
N ILE A 50 21.76 4.94 -15.44
CA ILE A 50 20.51 4.17 -15.42
C ILE A 50 20.57 3.06 -14.38
N LYS A 51 21.71 2.36 -14.27
CA LYS A 51 21.90 1.34 -13.23
C LYS A 51 21.83 1.94 -11.82
N ASN A 52 22.38 3.13 -11.61
CA ASN A 52 22.32 3.83 -10.33
C ASN A 52 20.92 4.34 -9.97
N LEU A 53 20.04 4.57 -10.96
CA LEU A 53 18.65 4.97 -10.73
C LEU A 53 17.82 3.83 -10.11
N ASN A 54 18.32 2.59 -10.12
CA ASN A 54 17.68 1.41 -9.52
C ASN A 54 16.19 1.29 -9.88
N LEU A 55 15.88 1.43 -11.17
CA LEU A 55 14.53 1.38 -11.69
C LEU A 55 13.96 -0.03 -11.51
N ASP A 56 12.74 -0.09 -10.97
CA ASP A 56 12.00 -1.33 -10.89
C ASP A 56 11.35 -1.64 -12.25
N GLU A 57 11.85 -2.69 -12.90
CA GLU A 57 11.33 -3.23 -14.17
C GLU A 57 10.69 -4.61 -13.96
N ASN A 58 10.53 -5.04 -12.71
CA ASN A 58 9.86 -6.29 -12.42
C ASN A 58 8.36 -6.14 -12.64
N ASP A 59 7.68 -7.25 -12.99
CA ASP A 59 6.23 -7.25 -12.89
C ASP A 59 5.83 -7.00 -11.44
N VAL A 60 4.83 -6.14 -11.25
CA VAL A 60 4.15 -6.05 -9.96
C VAL A 60 3.57 -7.43 -9.70
N GLU A 61 4.01 -8.10 -8.63
CA GLU A 61 3.40 -9.38 -8.23
C GLU A 61 1.92 -9.16 -7.99
N ILE A 62 1.11 -9.64 -8.94
CA ILE A 62 -0.33 -9.54 -8.86
C ILE A 62 -0.80 -10.49 -7.77
N ASN A 63 -1.40 -9.95 -6.72
CA ASN A 63 -2.12 -10.78 -5.77
C ASN A 63 -3.44 -11.23 -6.41
N GLU A 64 -3.45 -12.45 -6.98
CA GLU A 64 -4.62 -13.02 -7.66
C GLU A 64 -5.87 -13.08 -6.78
N GLU A 65 -5.72 -13.32 -5.47
CA GLU A 65 -6.87 -13.29 -4.54
C GLU A 65 -7.49 -11.90 -4.49
N LEU A 66 -6.64 -10.86 -4.55
CA LEU A 66 -7.10 -9.48 -4.50
C LEU A 66 -7.86 -9.10 -5.76
N ILE A 67 -7.33 -9.44 -6.94
CA ILE A 67 -8.05 -9.20 -8.19
C ILE A 67 -9.38 -9.94 -8.22
N LYS A 68 -9.42 -11.20 -7.79
CA LYS A 68 -10.66 -12.00 -7.76
C LYS A 68 -11.74 -11.37 -6.87
N ASP A 69 -11.38 -10.83 -5.71
CA ASP A 69 -12.33 -10.17 -4.82
C ASP A 69 -12.92 -8.90 -5.44
N TYR A 70 -12.10 -8.10 -6.14
CA TYR A 70 -12.59 -6.92 -6.87
C TYR A 70 -13.44 -7.29 -8.09
N GLU A 71 -13.10 -8.35 -8.82
CA GLU A 71 -13.91 -8.86 -9.93
C GLU A 71 -15.27 -9.43 -9.47
N GLU A 72 -15.30 -10.15 -8.33
CA GLU A 72 -16.54 -10.64 -7.73
C GLU A 72 -17.42 -9.47 -7.30
N TRP A 73 -16.83 -8.44 -6.70
CA TRP A 73 -17.52 -7.24 -6.29
C TRP A 73 -18.10 -6.46 -7.47
N ASP A 74 -17.32 -6.19 -8.50
CA ASP A 74 -17.78 -5.44 -9.69
C ASP A 74 -19.03 -6.09 -10.32
N LYS A 75 -19.05 -7.41 -10.39
CA LYS A 75 -20.21 -8.18 -10.89
C LYS A 75 -21.46 -8.06 -10.04
N ASN A 76 -21.32 -7.81 -8.73
CA ASN A 76 -22.41 -7.92 -7.77
C ASN A 76 -22.71 -6.62 -7.00
N MET A 77 -21.97 -5.54 -7.21
CA MET A 77 -22.10 -4.30 -6.42
C MET A 77 -23.48 -3.65 -6.53
N TYR A 78 -24.19 -3.88 -7.63
CA TYR A 78 -25.56 -3.39 -7.82
C TYR A 78 -26.65 -4.31 -7.26
N ASN A 79 -26.28 -5.50 -6.77
CA ASN A 79 -27.20 -6.37 -6.05
C ASN A 79 -27.33 -5.86 -4.60
N PRO A 80 -28.52 -5.39 -4.17
CA PRO A 80 -28.70 -4.82 -2.84
C PRO A 80 -28.25 -5.76 -1.72
N TYR A 81 -28.52 -7.06 -1.83
CA TYR A 81 -28.13 -8.06 -0.83
C TYR A 81 -26.62 -8.24 -0.72
N TYR A 82 -25.91 -8.10 -1.83
CA TYR A 82 -24.47 -8.28 -1.90
C TYR A 82 -23.74 -7.03 -1.37
N PHE A 83 -24.25 -5.86 -1.72
CA PHE A 83 -23.76 -4.57 -1.22
C PHE A 83 -23.96 -4.43 0.30
N THR A 84 -25.18 -4.66 0.79
CA THR A 84 -25.49 -4.55 2.23
C THR A 84 -24.94 -5.73 3.05
N GLY A 85 -24.59 -6.85 2.40
CA GLY A 85 -24.01 -8.03 3.04
C GLY A 85 -22.53 -7.89 3.41
N GLY A 86 -21.89 -6.74 3.12
CA GLY A 86 -20.52 -6.46 3.54
C GLY A 86 -19.45 -7.18 2.73
N LYS A 87 -19.76 -7.67 1.53
CA LYS A 87 -18.77 -8.27 0.60
C LYS A 87 -17.98 -7.23 -0.20
N VAL A 88 -17.90 -5.99 0.29
CA VAL A 88 -17.12 -4.94 -0.36
C VAL A 88 -15.63 -5.25 -0.17
N PRO A 89 -14.80 -5.20 -1.23
CA PRO A 89 -13.36 -5.41 -1.13
C PRO A 89 -12.73 -4.20 -0.42
N PHE A 90 -12.86 -4.17 0.90
CA PHE A 90 -12.23 -3.18 1.76
C PHE A 90 -11.01 -3.75 2.46
N PHE A 91 -10.03 -2.88 2.66
CA PHE A 91 -8.79 -3.12 3.41
C PHE A 91 -9.01 -3.78 4.78
N TYR A 92 -10.16 -3.55 5.41
CA TYR A 92 -10.56 -4.11 6.71
C TYR A 92 -11.00 -5.57 6.69
N TYR A 93 -11.37 -6.15 5.53
CA TYR A 93 -11.71 -7.57 5.41
C TYR A 93 -10.48 -8.45 5.15
N TYR A 94 -9.39 -7.86 4.66
CA TYR A 94 -8.12 -8.56 4.55
C TYR A 94 -7.54 -8.82 5.93
N LYS A 95 -7.68 -10.07 6.38
CA LYS A 95 -7.19 -10.52 7.68
C LYS A 95 -5.67 -10.37 7.85
N LYS A 96 -4.93 -10.21 6.75
CA LYS A 96 -3.49 -9.83 6.74
C LYS A 96 -3.25 -8.43 7.33
N ASN A 97 -4.23 -7.53 7.26
CA ASN A 97 -4.16 -6.16 7.77
C ASN A 97 -4.65 -6.06 9.23
N PHE A 98 -5.18 -7.14 9.81
CA PHE A 98 -5.64 -7.15 11.21
C PHE A 98 -4.56 -6.73 12.21
N PRO A 99 -3.27 -7.09 12.07
CA PRO A 99 -2.24 -6.58 12.98
C PRO A 99 -2.15 -5.05 13.01
N PHE A 100 -2.26 -4.40 11.84
CA PHE A 100 -2.28 -2.94 11.74
C PHE A 100 -3.56 -2.35 12.35
N ILE A 101 -4.72 -2.94 12.04
CA ILE A 101 -6.01 -2.49 12.59
C ILE A 101 -6.04 -2.65 14.12
N ILE A 102 -5.56 -3.77 14.65
CA ILE A 102 -5.43 -4.04 16.09
C ILE A 102 -4.51 -2.98 16.72
N PHE A 103 -3.36 -2.70 16.10
CA PHE A 103 -2.42 -1.67 16.55
C PHE A 103 -3.08 -0.28 16.61
N THR A 104 -3.80 0.13 15.57
CA THR A 104 -4.53 1.41 15.54
C THR A 104 -5.61 1.48 16.62
N ILE A 105 -6.38 0.40 16.81
CA ILE A 105 -7.45 0.35 17.81
C ILE A 105 -6.90 0.39 19.23
N PHE A 106 -5.73 -0.18 19.50
CA PHE A 106 -5.08 -0.04 20.80
C PHE A 106 -4.47 1.34 21.00
N ILE A 107 -3.86 1.93 19.97
CA ILE A 107 -3.15 3.21 20.11
C ILE A 107 -4.08 4.39 20.33
N ILE A 108 -5.23 4.44 19.67
CA ILE A 108 -6.16 5.58 19.76
C ILE A 108 -6.60 5.85 21.22
N PRO A 109 -7.06 4.85 22.01
CA PRO A 109 -7.34 5.02 23.43
C PRO A 109 -6.13 5.47 24.27
N PHE A 110 -4.93 4.99 23.94
CA PHE A 110 -3.71 5.39 24.65
C PHE A 110 -3.34 6.86 24.38
N ILE A 111 -3.44 7.31 23.12
CA ILE A 111 -3.24 8.72 22.76
C ILE A 111 -4.29 9.58 23.47
N TYR A 112 -5.54 9.14 23.49
CA TYR A 112 -6.62 9.83 24.18
C TYR A 112 -6.37 9.93 25.69
N LEU A 113 -5.90 8.85 26.34
CA LEU A 113 -5.49 8.86 27.74
C LEU A 113 -4.35 9.85 28.01
N ILE A 114 -3.33 9.87 27.16
CA ILE A 114 -2.21 10.83 27.27
C ILE A 114 -2.72 12.26 27.13
N TYR A 115 -3.62 12.52 26.17
CA TYR A 115 -4.24 13.84 25.99
C TYR A 115 -5.01 14.28 27.24
N MET A 116 -5.80 13.40 27.85
CA MET A 116 -6.50 13.70 29.11
C MET A 116 -5.54 14.03 30.26
N ILE A 117 -4.39 13.36 30.35
CA ILE A 117 -3.37 13.62 31.38
C ILE A 117 -2.65 14.96 31.13
N ILE A 118 -2.40 15.31 29.87
CA ILE A 118 -1.77 16.59 29.51
C ILE A 118 -2.71 17.77 29.77
N ASP A 119 -3.99 17.62 29.40
CA ASP A 119 -4.99 18.70 29.50
C ASP A 119 -5.54 18.83 30.94
N GLY A 120 -5.74 17.70 31.64
CA GLY A 120 -6.27 17.65 33.01
C GLY A 120 -5.21 17.57 34.12
N GLY A 121 -3.93 17.46 33.79
CA GLY A 121 -2.85 17.33 34.77
C GLY A 121 -2.97 16.06 35.64
N TRP A 122 -2.76 16.19 36.96
CA TRP A 122 -2.90 15.08 37.93
C TRP A 122 -4.32 14.97 38.51
N GLU A 123 -5.22 15.88 38.14
CA GLU A 123 -6.63 15.94 38.57
C GLU A 123 -7.55 15.38 37.48
N VAL A 124 -7.11 14.32 36.79
CA VAL A 124 -7.88 13.68 35.72
C VAL A 124 -9.18 13.12 36.30
N ASP A 125 -10.30 13.78 36.00
CA ASP A 125 -11.63 13.26 36.31
C ASP A 125 -12.06 12.27 35.22
N PHE A 126 -12.04 10.99 35.57
CA PHE A 126 -12.52 9.94 34.68
C PHE A 126 -14.04 9.95 34.65
N SER A 127 -14.60 10.79 33.79
CA SER A 127 -16.04 10.75 33.51
C SER A 127 -16.46 9.32 33.11
N LEU A 128 -17.69 8.94 33.48
CA LEU A 128 -18.25 7.65 33.09
C LEU A 128 -18.21 7.46 31.57
N GLU A 129 -18.41 8.53 30.80
CA GLU A 129 -18.34 8.53 29.34
C GLU A 129 -16.95 8.09 28.84
N ASN A 130 -15.88 8.62 29.43
CA ASN A 130 -14.49 8.28 29.08
C ASN A 130 -14.18 6.81 29.42
N ILE A 131 -14.69 6.32 30.56
CA ILE A 131 -14.55 4.91 30.96
C ILE A 131 -15.28 4.00 29.95
N PHE A 132 -16.51 4.33 29.58
CA PHE A 132 -17.27 3.58 28.57
C PHE A 132 -16.58 3.58 27.20
N PHE A 133 -15.98 4.70 26.80
CA PHE A 133 -15.24 4.82 25.55
C PHE A 133 -14.02 3.88 25.53
N ILE A 134 -13.24 3.84 26.60
CA ILE A 134 -12.09 2.93 26.73
C ILE A 134 -12.55 1.47 26.69
N ILE A 135 -13.61 1.12 27.43
CA ILE A 135 -14.17 -0.24 27.46
C ILE A 135 -14.65 -0.68 26.06
N PHE A 136 -15.31 0.21 25.32
CA PHE A 136 -15.78 -0.08 23.97
C PHE A 136 -14.62 -0.40 23.02
N TYR A 137 -13.55 0.40 23.04
CA TYR A 137 -12.37 0.13 22.21
C TYR A 137 -11.67 -1.17 22.59
N LEU A 138 -11.55 -1.49 23.88
CA LEU A 138 -11.01 -2.77 24.34
C LEU A 138 -11.87 -3.95 23.85
N PHE A 139 -13.20 -3.82 23.92
CA PHE A 139 -14.13 -4.84 23.42
C PHE A 139 -13.96 -5.06 21.91
N VAL A 140 -13.85 -3.98 21.12
CA VAL A 140 -13.59 -4.07 19.67
C VAL A 140 -12.22 -4.72 19.39
N ALA A 141 -11.17 -4.31 20.11
CA ALA A 141 -9.83 -4.88 19.94
C ALA A 141 -9.82 -6.40 20.21
N ILE A 142 -10.41 -6.84 21.34
CA ILE A 142 -10.52 -8.25 21.70
C ILE A 142 -11.33 -9.03 20.64
N SER A 143 -12.42 -8.46 20.15
CA SER A 143 -13.26 -9.07 19.11
C SER A 143 -12.49 -9.33 17.82
N ILE A 144 -11.63 -8.39 17.42
CA ILE A 144 -10.79 -8.53 16.22
C ILE A 144 -9.65 -9.54 16.47
N ILE A 145 -9.03 -9.53 17.66
CA ILE A 145 -8.02 -10.53 18.04
C ILE A 145 -8.58 -11.95 17.96
N ILE A 146 -9.79 -12.18 18.51
CA ILE A 146 -10.45 -13.49 18.45
C ILE A 146 -10.68 -13.93 17.00
N GLN A 147 -11.14 -13.01 16.15
CA GLN A 147 -11.34 -13.28 14.72
C GLN A 147 -10.02 -13.58 13.98
N TYR A 148 -8.95 -12.85 14.32
CA TYR A 148 -7.61 -13.09 13.79
C TYR A 148 -7.10 -14.49 14.14
N PHE A 149 -7.17 -14.88 15.42
CA PHE A 149 -6.72 -16.20 15.87
C PHE A 149 -7.54 -17.33 15.24
N LYS A 150 -8.86 -17.17 15.12
CA LYS A 150 -9.72 -18.14 14.44
C LYS A 150 -9.31 -18.34 12.98
N TYR A 151 -8.99 -17.27 12.26
CA TYR A 151 -8.50 -17.34 10.89
C TYR A 151 -7.14 -18.03 10.77
N TYR A 152 -6.17 -17.67 11.62
CA TYR A 152 -4.86 -18.30 11.58
C TYR A 152 -4.94 -19.80 11.90
N LYS A 153 -5.83 -20.19 12.83
CA LYS A 153 -6.10 -21.59 13.16
C LYS A 153 -6.77 -22.36 12.02
N SER A 154 -7.65 -21.73 11.23
CA SER A 154 -8.26 -22.39 10.06
C SER A 154 -7.26 -22.60 8.94
N LYS A 155 -6.36 -21.62 8.70
CA LYS A 155 -5.32 -21.71 7.65
C LYS A 155 -4.27 -22.79 7.92
N LYS A 156 -3.98 -23.10 9.19
CA LYS A 156 -3.07 -24.21 9.58
C LYS A 156 -3.64 -25.61 9.38
N LYS A 157 -4.95 -25.76 9.13
CA LYS A 157 -5.62 -27.06 8.97
C LYS A 157 -5.82 -27.48 7.52
N THR A 158 -5.61 -26.56 6.59
CA THR A 158 -5.49 -26.75 5.14
C THR A 158 -4.04 -26.80 4.76
#